data_AF-A0A495QMT5-F1
#
_entry.id   AF-A0A495QMT5-F1
#
_cell.length_a   1.000
_cell.length_b   1.000
_cell.length_c   1.000
_cell.angle_alpha   90.00
_cell.angle_beta   90.00
_cell.angle_gamma   90.00
#
_symmetry.space_group_name_H-M   'P 1'
#
loop_
_entity.id
_entity.type
_entity.pdbx_description
1 polymer ?
#
loop_
_entity_poly.entity_id
_entity_poly.type
_entity_poly.pdbx_seq_one_letter_code
_entity_poly.pdbx_strand_id
1 'polypeptide(L)'
;MKDQKVAPLDDVVPSPAAPTKTDLPGSDPSSPPTDDRPGIARLGDPGAVRPCAGCGRPVPQPAHGAPFVPRCRDGAGCERAAREDRERGLESPGLTGQVAWTWEMVDRLEGAVSRLAGALGSELSAAGVERRVAAARADAAGDIAIARRERDASRRREEAAWREAASSRTRADAAERERDRAAAREGELLASLENARAELVALHRRLSEAESPVEERRVEVDAAKRSAEDLRAAVRDAEAERGQAVADRDQIRARALEYERHNRRLSRAAEELRAALKAVTAERDAARAEADRARRRVDAVTVVSDGRRDGGMRPTVDREPPTGLHDLPTNGPPLNGHRLPHAG
;
A
#
# COMPACT_ATOMS: atom_id res chain seq x y z
N MET A 1 -22.46 13.48 -1.49
CA MET A 1 -23.22 12.45 -0.77
C MET A 1 -24.67 12.87 -0.82
N LYS A 2 -25.43 12.34 -1.79
CA LYS A 2 -26.86 12.64 -1.95
C LYS A 2 -27.61 11.44 -1.38
N ASP A 3 -28.39 11.70 -0.34
CA ASP A 3 -29.22 10.71 0.35
C ASP A 3 -30.28 10.17 -0.62
N GLN A 4 -30.07 8.93 -1.06
CA GLN A 4 -31.04 8.20 -1.86
C GLN A 4 -32.06 7.59 -0.91
N LYS A 5 -33.15 8.33 -0.73
CA LYS A 5 -34.33 7.98 0.05
C LYS A 5 -35.01 6.77 -0.61
N VAL A 6 -34.66 5.56 -0.16
CA VAL A 6 -35.30 4.31 -0.57
C VAL A 6 -36.69 4.25 0.08
N ALA A 7 -37.73 4.18 -0.75
CA ALA A 7 -39.11 4.03 -0.29
C ALA A 7 -39.31 2.67 0.40
N PRO A 8 -40.18 2.58 1.42
CA PRO A 8 -40.51 1.32 2.06
C PRO A 8 -41.31 0.48 1.06
N LEU A 9 -40.79 -0.70 0.73
CA LEU A 9 -41.49 -1.69 -0.06
C LEU A 9 -42.64 -2.25 0.78
N ASP A 10 -43.83 -2.17 0.19
CA ASP A 10 -45.10 -2.62 0.73
C ASP A 10 -45.07 -4.05 1.30
N ASP A 11 -45.61 -4.19 2.50
CA ASP A 11 -45.95 -5.44 3.15
C ASP A 11 -46.99 -6.20 2.31
N VAL A 12 -46.52 -7.17 1.52
CA VAL A 12 -47.39 -8.15 0.87
C VAL A 12 -47.93 -9.10 1.94
N VAL A 13 -49.15 -8.80 2.38
CA VAL A 13 -49.96 -9.66 3.25
C VAL A 13 -50.14 -11.03 2.58
N PRO A 14 -49.76 -12.14 3.22
CA PRO A 14 -49.99 -13.47 2.66
C PRO A 14 -51.48 -13.79 2.66
N SER A 15 -51.99 -14.09 1.46
CA SER A 15 -53.35 -14.57 1.24
C SER A 15 -53.59 -15.86 2.05
N PRO A 16 -54.64 -15.94 2.89
CA PRO A 16 -54.90 -17.14 3.68
C PRO A 16 -55.40 -18.26 2.78
N ALA A 17 -54.72 -19.40 2.89
CA ALA A 17 -55.04 -20.66 2.24
C ALA A 17 -56.51 -21.05 2.48
N ALA A 18 -57.18 -21.42 1.39
CA ALA A 18 -58.51 -22.02 1.43
C ALA A 18 -58.48 -23.37 2.17
N PRO A 19 -59.42 -23.63 3.08
CA PRO A 19 -59.52 -24.92 3.75
C PRO A 19 -60.13 -25.98 2.81
N THR A 20 -59.31 -26.91 2.34
CA THR A 20 -59.77 -28.18 1.76
C THR A 20 -60.25 -29.10 2.88
N LYS A 21 -61.56 -29.10 3.12
CA LYS A 21 -62.25 -30.15 3.88
C LYS A 21 -63.15 -30.94 2.94
N THR A 22 -62.57 -31.98 2.35
CA THR A 22 -63.29 -33.03 1.63
C THR A 22 -63.27 -34.27 2.53
N ASP A 23 -64.21 -34.34 3.47
CA ASP A 23 -64.56 -35.57 4.17
C ASP A 23 -65.99 -35.93 3.73
N LEU A 24 -66.09 -36.88 2.78
CA LEU A 24 -67.32 -37.61 2.51
C LEU A 24 -67.06 -39.09 2.78
N PRO A 25 -67.89 -39.75 3.61
CA PRO A 25 -67.74 -41.18 3.89
C PRO A 25 -68.15 -42.00 2.67
N GLY A 26 -67.29 -42.98 2.34
CA GLY A 26 -67.60 -44.03 1.37
C GLY A 26 -68.87 -44.77 1.78
N SER A 27 -69.84 -44.77 0.87
CA SER A 27 -71.02 -45.62 0.94
C SER A 27 -70.84 -46.75 -0.06
N ASP A 28 -71.09 -47.97 0.42
CA ASP A 28 -70.88 -49.26 -0.23
C ASP A 28 -71.42 -49.39 -1.67
N PRO A 29 -70.75 -50.17 -2.54
CA PRO A 29 -71.37 -50.68 -3.75
C PRO A 29 -72.35 -51.80 -3.40
N SER A 30 -73.62 -51.44 -3.28
CA SER A 30 -74.73 -52.40 -3.26
C SER A 30 -74.69 -53.24 -4.54
N SER A 31 -74.37 -54.52 -4.40
CA SER A 31 -74.54 -55.54 -5.42
C SER A 31 -76.01 -55.63 -5.84
N PRO A 32 -76.34 -55.78 -7.13
CA PRO A 32 -77.70 -56.08 -7.53
C PRO A 32 -78.06 -57.51 -7.10
N PRO A 33 -79.28 -57.75 -6.59
CA PRO A 33 -79.75 -59.10 -6.27
C PRO A 33 -79.94 -59.90 -7.57
N THR A 34 -79.27 -61.04 -7.65
CA THR A 34 -79.60 -62.14 -8.55
C THR A 34 -80.90 -62.77 -8.07
N ASP A 35 -82.03 -62.34 -8.66
CA ASP A 35 -83.35 -62.96 -8.46
C ASP A 35 -83.47 -64.18 -9.37
N ASP A 36 -82.99 -65.32 -8.86
CA ASP A 36 -83.28 -66.66 -9.38
C ASP A 36 -84.73 -67.03 -9.03
N ARG A 37 -85.67 -66.62 -9.90
CA ARG A 37 -87.04 -67.13 -9.91
C ARG A 37 -87.21 -68.18 -11.01
N PRO A 38 -87.38 -69.48 -10.68
CA PRO A 38 -87.80 -70.49 -11.63
C PRO A 38 -89.32 -70.38 -11.85
N GLY A 39 -89.74 -70.30 -13.11
CA GLY A 39 -91.13 -70.59 -13.48
C GLY A 39 -92.04 -69.39 -13.77
N ILE A 40 -91.63 -68.51 -14.68
CA ILE A 40 -92.58 -67.96 -15.67
C ILE A 40 -91.86 -67.97 -17.01
N ALA A 41 -92.28 -68.84 -17.92
CA ALA A 41 -91.91 -68.80 -19.32
C ALA A 41 -92.37 -67.46 -19.92
N ARG A 42 -91.51 -66.43 -19.88
CA ARG A 42 -91.67 -65.26 -20.73
C ARG A 42 -91.20 -65.66 -22.12
N LEU A 43 -92.19 -65.84 -22.99
CA LEU A 43 -92.22 -65.75 -24.45
C LEU A 43 -90.93 -65.28 -25.16
N GLY A 44 -89.83 -66.00 -24.97
CA GLY A 44 -88.71 -66.11 -25.88
C GLY A 44 -89.07 -67.19 -26.88
N ASP A 45 -89.92 -66.81 -27.84
CA ASP A 45 -90.16 -67.62 -29.03
C ASP A 45 -88.99 -67.35 -29.99
N PRO A 46 -88.14 -68.35 -30.33
CA PRO A 46 -87.05 -68.17 -31.27
C PRO A 46 -87.65 -67.95 -32.67
N GLY A 47 -87.63 -66.68 -33.07
CA GLY A 47 -88.16 -66.21 -34.34
C GLY A 47 -89.66 -65.94 -34.23
N ALA A 48 -90.04 -64.71 -33.95
CA ALA A 48 -91.42 -64.26 -34.18
C ALA A 48 -91.69 -64.39 -35.68
N VAL A 49 -92.08 -65.57 -36.15
CA VAL A 49 -92.30 -65.84 -37.56
C VAL A 49 -93.54 -65.05 -37.98
N ARG A 50 -93.35 -64.00 -38.76
CA ARG A 50 -94.46 -63.18 -39.26
C ARG A 50 -94.81 -63.60 -40.69
N PRO A 51 -96.10 -63.63 -41.06
CA PRO A 51 -96.48 -63.86 -42.44
C PRO A 51 -95.92 -62.76 -43.34
N CYS A 52 -95.32 -63.14 -44.46
CA CYS A 52 -94.83 -62.26 -45.50
C CYS A 52 -95.97 -61.38 -45.99
N ALA A 53 -95.78 -60.06 -46.02
CA ALA A 53 -96.82 -59.13 -46.47
C ALA A 53 -97.26 -59.33 -47.94
N GLY A 54 -96.46 -60.03 -48.76
CA GLY A 54 -96.77 -60.31 -50.17
C GLY A 54 -97.49 -61.63 -50.40
N CYS A 55 -97.04 -62.71 -49.76
CA CYS A 55 -97.54 -64.07 -50.04
C CYS A 55 -98.01 -64.85 -48.81
N GLY A 56 -97.98 -64.24 -47.62
CA GLY A 56 -98.39 -64.85 -46.36
C GLY A 56 -97.41 -65.87 -45.76
N ARG A 57 -96.32 -66.23 -46.46
CA ARG A 57 -95.37 -67.25 -45.99
C ARG A 57 -94.67 -66.85 -44.68
N PRO A 58 -94.42 -67.80 -43.77
CA PRO A 58 -93.68 -67.54 -42.55
C PRO A 58 -92.28 -66.97 -42.84
N VAL A 59 -91.98 -65.75 -42.36
CA VAL A 59 -90.67 -65.10 -42.46
C VAL A 59 -90.03 -65.04 -41.08
N PRO A 60 -88.84 -65.65 -40.87
CA PRO A 60 -88.08 -65.53 -39.64
C PRO A 60 -87.71 -64.07 -39.40
N GLN A 61 -88.08 -63.53 -38.25
CA GLN A 61 -87.70 -62.17 -37.86
C GLN A 61 -86.36 -62.18 -37.13
N PRO A 62 -85.49 -61.19 -37.38
CA PRO A 62 -84.23 -61.10 -36.67
C PRO A 62 -84.45 -60.80 -35.19
N ALA A 63 -83.53 -61.28 -34.34
CA ALA A 63 -83.60 -61.07 -32.91
C ALA A 63 -83.53 -59.58 -32.55
N HIS A 64 -84.12 -59.22 -31.39
CA HIS A 64 -84.36 -57.86 -30.93
C HIS A 64 -83.27 -56.83 -31.32
N GLY A 65 -83.70 -55.74 -31.96
CA GLY A 65 -82.86 -54.59 -32.31
C GLY A 65 -82.54 -54.45 -33.81
N ALA A 66 -82.72 -55.51 -34.60
CA ALA A 66 -82.65 -55.42 -36.05
C ALA A 66 -84.03 -55.08 -36.67
N PRO A 67 -84.07 -54.35 -37.81
CA PRO A 67 -85.34 -53.99 -38.43
C PRO A 67 -86.13 -55.23 -38.88
N PHE A 68 -87.45 -55.15 -38.71
CA PHE A 68 -88.40 -56.17 -39.15
C PHE A 68 -88.23 -56.43 -40.65
N VAL A 69 -88.25 -57.71 -41.03
CA VAL A 69 -88.19 -58.17 -42.42
C VAL A 69 -89.64 -58.37 -42.92
N PRO A 70 -90.20 -57.47 -43.74
CA PRO A 70 -91.63 -57.51 -44.06
C PRO A 70 -92.02 -58.59 -45.06
N ARG A 71 -91.06 -59.03 -45.87
CA ARG A 71 -91.28 -59.93 -47.00
C ARG A 71 -90.16 -60.97 -47.06
N CYS A 72 -90.49 -62.16 -47.55
CA CYS A 72 -89.50 -63.23 -47.71
C CYS A 72 -88.50 -62.90 -48.83
N ARG A 73 -87.22 -63.10 -48.55
CA ARG A 73 -86.11 -62.94 -49.50
C ARG A 73 -85.99 -64.12 -50.46
N ASP A 74 -86.30 -65.33 -49.98
CA ASP A 74 -85.93 -66.58 -50.66
C ASP A 74 -87.10 -67.36 -51.29
N GLY A 75 -88.35 -66.95 -51.05
CA GLY A 75 -89.55 -67.63 -51.57
C GLY A 75 -90.38 -66.72 -52.48
N ALA A 76 -90.49 -67.05 -53.76
CA ALA A 76 -91.39 -66.39 -54.74
C ALA A 76 -91.12 -64.91 -55.04
N GLY A 77 -89.90 -64.40 -54.81
CA GLY A 77 -89.50 -63.07 -55.27
C GLY A 77 -90.33 -61.91 -54.71
N CYS A 78 -91.05 -62.09 -53.60
CA CYS A 78 -91.98 -61.07 -53.09
C CYS A 78 -91.31 -59.74 -52.75
N GLU A 79 -90.05 -59.74 -52.32
CA GLU A 79 -89.26 -58.51 -52.16
C GLU A 79 -88.98 -57.82 -53.50
N ARG A 80 -88.70 -58.62 -54.54
CA ARG A 80 -88.46 -58.14 -55.91
C ARG A 80 -89.75 -57.65 -56.57
N ALA A 81 -90.83 -58.42 -56.51
CA ALA A 81 -92.16 -58.03 -56.99
C ALA A 81 -92.65 -56.76 -56.30
N ALA A 82 -92.46 -56.63 -54.98
CA ALA A 82 -92.79 -55.39 -54.26
C ALA A 82 -91.83 -54.24 -54.58
N ARG A 83 -90.61 -54.50 -55.07
CA ARG A 83 -89.71 -53.46 -55.59
C ARG A 83 -90.19 -53.02 -56.99
N GLU A 84 -90.49 -53.96 -57.87
CA GLU A 84 -91.04 -53.70 -59.22
C GLU A 84 -92.38 -52.95 -59.16
N ASP A 85 -93.29 -53.29 -58.23
CA ASP A 85 -94.53 -52.53 -58.02
C ASP A 85 -94.28 -51.10 -57.53
N ARG A 86 -93.25 -50.89 -56.70
CA ARG A 86 -92.85 -49.55 -56.25
C ARG A 86 -92.23 -48.74 -57.39
N GLU A 87 -91.34 -49.35 -58.19
CA GLU A 87 -90.75 -48.74 -59.38
C GLU A 87 -91.83 -48.36 -60.41
N ARG A 88 -92.79 -49.25 -60.67
CA ARG A 88 -93.98 -48.94 -61.50
C ARG A 88 -94.83 -47.80 -60.94
N GLY A 89 -94.98 -47.76 -59.61
CA GLY A 89 -95.67 -46.67 -58.93
C GLY A 89 -94.95 -45.33 -59.09
N LEU A 90 -93.61 -45.32 -59.01
CA LEU A 90 -92.76 -44.13 -59.19
C LEU A 90 -92.77 -43.61 -60.63
N GLU A 91 -92.83 -44.51 -61.62
CA GLU A 91 -92.88 -44.17 -63.04
C GLU A 91 -94.29 -43.81 -63.54
N SER A 92 -95.31 -43.93 -62.69
CA SER A 92 -96.70 -43.62 -63.05
C SER A 92 -96.90 -42.11 -63.22
N PRO A 93 -97.42 -41.63 -64.37
CA PRO A 93 -97.60 -40.21 -64.61
C PRO A 93 -98.69 -39.61 -63.69
N GLY A 94 -98.48 -38.35 -63.28
CA GLY A 94 -99.46 -37.58 -62.48
C GLY A 94 -99.31 -37.75 -60.96
N LEU A 95 -100.42 -37.56 -60.24
CA LEU A 95 -100.45 -37.57 -58.76
C LEU A 95 -99.98 -38.90 -58.16
N THR A 96 -100.22 -40.03 -58.84
CA THR A 96 -99.82 -41.36 -58.36
C THR A 96 -98.30 -41.50 -58.23
N GLY A 97 -97.53 -41.03 -59.22
CA GLY A 97 -96.07 -41.02 -59.16
C GLY A 97 -95.51 -40.04 -58.14
N GLN A 98 -96.14 -38.88 -57.97
CA GLN A 98 -95.77 -37.92 -56.92
C GLN A 98 -95.97 -38.52 -55.52
N VAL A 99 -97.09 -39.22 -55.29
CA VAL A 99 -97.34 -39.93 -54.03
C VAL A 99 -96.36 -41.07 -53.82
N ALA A 100 -96.03 -41.85 -54.86
CA ALA A 100 -95.02 -42.91 -54.75
C ALA A 100 -93.63 -42.34 -54.40
N TRP A 101 -93.25 -41.20 -54.98
CA TRP A 101 -91.97 -40.54 -54.70
C TRP A 101 -91.91 -39.96 -53.30
N THR A 102 -93.00 -39.35 -52.81
CA THR A 102 -93.04 -38.86 -51.43
C THR A 102 -92.93 -40.00 -50.42
N TRP A 103 -93.55 -41.16 -50.69
CA TRP A 103 -93.38 -42.36 -49.86
C TRP A 103 -91.95 -42.89 -49.84
N GLU A 104 -91.24 -42.89 -50.98
CA GLU A 104 -89.81 -43.29 -51.00
C GLU A 104 -88.95 -42.34 -50.16
N MET A 105 -89.22 -41.04 -50.22
CA MET A 105 -88.51 -40.06 -49.40
C MET A 105 -88.78 -40.25 -47.91
N VAL A 106 -90.02 -40.62 -47.54
CA VAL A 106 -90.39 -41.00 -46.16
C VAL A 106 -89.60 -42.24 -45.72
N ASP A 107 -89.53 -43.30 -46.52
CA ASP A 107 -88.75 -44.51 -46.21
C ASP A 107 -87.25 -44.18 -45.99
N ARG A 108 -86.68 -43.30 -46.82
CA ARG A 108 -85.28 -42.85 -46.65
C ARG A 108 -85.07 -42.07 -45.35
N LEU A 109 -86.02 -41.19 -45.00
CA LEU A 109 -86.00 -40.45 -43.75
C LEU A 109 -86.14 -41.40 -42.55
N GLU A 110 -87.05 -42.35 -42.59
CA GLU A 110 -87.21 -43.38 -41.56
C GLU A 110 -85.94 -44.23 -41.39
N GLY A 111 -85.28 -44.58 -42.49
CA GLY A 111 -83.98 -45.26 -42.46
C GLY A 111 -82.86 -44.39 -41.86
N ALA A 112 -82.84 -43.09 -42.14
CA ALA A 112 -81.90 -42.15 -41.52
C ALA A 112 -82.17 -41.96 -40.03
N VAL A 113 -83.45 -41.82 -39.64
CA VAL A 113 -83.91 -41.77 -38.24
C VAL A 113 -83.52 -43.04 -37.51
N SER A 114 -83.67 -44.22 -38.11
CA SER A 114 -83.30 -45.50 -37.50
C SER A 114 -81.79 -45.62 -37.27
N ARG A 115 -80.96 -45.17 -38.21
CA ARG A 115 -79.50 -45.13 -38.03
C ARG A 115 -79.09 -44.12 -36.95
N LEU A 116 -79.71 -42.95 -36.92
CA LEU A 116 -79.51 -41.95 -35.88
C LEU A 116 -79.94 -42.48 -34.50
N ALA A 117 -81.08 -43.15 -34.42
CA ALA A 117 -81.58 -43.77 -33.20
C ALA A 117 -80.66 -44.90 -32.73
N GLY A 118 -80.10 -45.71 -33.64
CA GLY A 118 -79.10 -46.72 -33.32
C GLY A 118 -77.77 -46.13 -32.83
N ALA A 119 -77.28 -45.09 -33.48
CA ALA A 119 -76.07 -44.37 -33.06
C ALA A 119 -76.28 -43.71 -31.69
N LEU A 120 -77.38 -42.95 -31.51
CA LEU A 120 -77.77 -42.35 -30.23
C LEU A 120 -78.00 -43.40 -29.16
N GLY A 121 -78.64 -44.52 -29.48
CA GLY A 121 -78.84 -45.64 -28.57
C GLY A 121 -77.52 -46.24 -28.12
N SER A 122 -76.54 -46.39 -29.01
CA SER A 122 -75.21 -46.91 -28.68
C SER A 122 -74.39 -45.93 -27.82
N GLU A 123 -74.51 -44.63 -28.08
CA GLU A 123 -73.82 -43.55 -27.36
C GLU A 123 -74.45 -43.25 -26.00
N LEU A 124 -75.78 -43.29 -25.91
CA LEU A 124 -76.56 -43.04 -24.68
C LEU A 124 -76.83 -44.31 -23.88
N SER A 125 -76.50 -45.50 -24.41
CA SER A 125 -76.49 -46.73 -23.62
C SER A 125 -75.56 -46.58 -22.41
N ALA A 126 -75.85 -47.31 -21.33
CA ALA A 126 -74.98 -47.35 -20.14
C ALA A 126 -73.52 -47.63 -20.52
N ALA A 127 -73.28 -48.59 -21.42
CA ALA A 127 -71.95 -48.92 -21.92
C ALA A 127 -71.30 -47.78 -22.71
N GLY A 128 -72.07 -47.00 -23.49
CA GLY A 128 -71.57 -45.82 -24.21
C GLY A 128 -71.16 -44.69 -23.28
N VAL A 129 -71.98 -44.41 -22.26
CA VAL A 129 -71.66 -43.42 -21.22
C VAL A 129 -70.44 -43.85 -20.40
N GLU A 130 -70.37 -45.12 -20.00
CA GLU A 130 -69.21 -45.66 -19.26
C GLU A 130 -67.92 -45.55 -20.07
N ARG A 131 -67.94 -45.83 -21.39
CA ARG A 131 -66.77 -45.60 -22.26
C ARG A 131 -66.36 -44.14 -22.29
N ARG A 132 -67.31 -43.20 -22.40
CA ARG A 132 -67.00 -41.75 -22.40
C ARG A 132 -66.47 -41.29 -21.05
N VAL A 133 -67.03 -41.77 -19.95
CA VAL A 133 -66.55 -41.49 -18.60
C VAL A 133 -65.16 -42.08 -18.39
N ALA A 134 -64.89 -43.30 -18.89
CA ALA A 134 -63.57 -43.93 -18.80
C ALA A 134 -62.52 -43.15 -19.62
N ALA A 135 -62.86 -42.71 -20.84
CA ALA A 135 -62.00 -41.85 -21.65
C ALA A 135 -61.70 -40.53 -20.93
N ALA A 136 -62.74 -39.83 -20.43
CA ALA A 136 -62.56 -38.59 -19.68
C ALA A 136 -61.72 -38.77 -18.40
N ARG A 137 -61.86 -39.91 -17.70
CA ARG A 137 -61.02 -40.26 -16.56
C ARG A 137 -59.57 -40.53 -16.95
N ALA A 138 -59.33 -41.16 -18.10
CA ALA A 138 -57.99 -41.40 -18.62
C ALA A 138 -57.30 -40.09 -19.02
N ASP A 139 -58.01 -39.18 -19.69
CA ASP A 139 -57.52 -37.86 -20.05
C ASP A 139 -57.18 -37.05 -18.78
N ALA A 140 -58.10 -37.00 -17.82
CA ALA A 140 -57.87 -36.33 -16.53
C ALA A 140 -56.69 -36.93 -15.75
N ALA A 141 -56.51 -38.25 -15.78
CA ALA A 141 -55.36 -38.89 -15.18
C ALA A 141 -54.05 -38.51 -15.90
N GLY A 142 -54.09 -38.37 -17.23
CA GLY A 142 -52.98 -37.86 -18.05
C GLY A 142 -52.59 -36.45 -17.65
N ASP A 143 -53.56 -35.54 -17.54
CA ASP A 143 -53.33 -34.14 -17.15
C ASP A 143 -52.75 -34.03 -15.74
N ILE A 144 -53.28 -34.79 -14.77
CA ILE A 144 -52.74 -34.85 -13.41
C ILE A 144 -51.29 -35.35 -13.40
N ALA A 145 -50.97 -36.35 -14.23
CA ALA A 145 -49.61 -36.87 -14.34
C ALA A 145 -48.64 -35.83 -14.96
N ILE A 146 -49.09 -35.02 -15.92
CA ILE A 146 -48.31 -33.90 -16.47
C ILE A 146 -48.09 -32.83 -15.40
N ALA A 147 -49.16 -32.35 -14.76
CA ALA A 147 -49.07 -31.32 -13.72
C ALA A 147 -48.16 -31.73 -12.55
N ARG A 148 -48.20 -33.01 -12.14
CA ARG A 148 -47.28 -33.53 -11.11
C ARG A 148 -45.83 -33.50 -11.57
N ARG A 149 -45.54 -33.93 -12.80
CA ARG A 149 -44.18 -33.90 -13.37
C ARG A 149 -43.64 -32.47 -13.47
N GLU A 150 -44.48 -31.52 -13.88
CA GLU A 150 -44.13 -30.10 -13.94
C GLU A 150 -43.85 -29.51 -12.55
N ARG A 151 -44.73 -29.76 -11.58
CA ARG A 151 -44.52 -29.31 -10.18
C ARG A 151 -43.24 -29.89 -9.59
N ASP A 152 -42.98 -31.17 -9.81
CA ASP A 152 -41.77 -31.82 -9.29
C ASP A 152 -40.52 -31.30 -10.02
N ALA A 153 -40.61 -30.96 -11.31
CA ALA A 153 -39.54 -30.27 -12.03
C ALA A 153 -39.29 -28.85 -11.49
N SER A 154 -40.33 -28.09 -11.19
CA SER A 154 -40.22 -26.76 -10.57
C SER A 154 -39.57 -26.84 -9.19
N ARG A 155 -39.98 -27.78 -8.33
CA ARG A 155 -39.35 -28.00 -7.01
C ARG A 155 -37.86 -28.30 -7.12
N ARG A 156 -37.47 -29.18 -8.06
CA ARG A 156 -36.04 -29.46 -8.30
C ARG A 156 -35.26 -28.23 -8.77
N ARG A 157 -35.87 -27.36 -9.58
CA ARG A 157 -35.24 -26.10 -10.01
C ARG A 157 -35.08 -25.12 -8.84
N GLU A 158 -36.10 -24.99 -7.98
CA GLU A 158 -36.02 -24.16 -6.77
C GLU A 158 -34.94 -24.66 -5.81
N GLU A 159 -34.88 -25.97 -5.55
CA GLU A 159 -33.84 -26.58 -4.71
C GLU A 159 -32.44 -26.39 -5.29
N ALA A 160 -32.29 -26.47 -6.61
CA ALA A 160 -31.02 -26.21 -7.28
C ALA A 160 -30.61 -24.73 -7.15
N ALA A 161 -31.53 -23.81 -7.42
CA ALA A 161 -31.31 -22.37 -7.27
C ALA A 161 -30.97 -21.99 -5.82
N TRP A 162 -31.63 -22.62 -4.84
CA TRP A 162 -31.35 -22.38 -3.43
C TRP A 162 -29.95 -22.88 -3.03
N ARG A 163 -29.54 -24.06 -3.50
CA ARG A 163 -28.18 -24.59 -3.29
C ARG A 163 -27.12 -23.70 -3.94
N GLU A 164 -27.36 -23.23 -5.16
CA GLU A 164 -26.45 -22.32 -5.85
C GLU A 164 -26.32 -20.98 -5.10
N ALA A 165 -27.43 -20.40 -4.65
CA ALA A 165 -27.44 -19.18 -3.85
C ALA A 165 -26.72 -19.35 -2.50
N ALA A 166 -26.93 -20.49 -1.83
CA ALA A 166 -26.23 -20.81 -0.58
C ALA A 166 -24.72 -20.96 -0.79
N SER A 167 -24.30 -21.64 -1.86
CA SER A 167 -22.88 -21.78 -2.21
C SER A 167 -22.24 -20.43 -2.57
N SER A 168 -22.99 -19.54 -3.24
CA SER A 168 -22.52 -18.21 -3.61
C SER A 168 -22.36 -17.30 -2.40
N ARG A 169 -23.28 -17.37 -1.43
CA ARG A 169 -23.12 -16.68 -0.13
C ARG A 169 -21.89 -17.18 0.62
N THR A 170 -21.70 -18.50 0.69
CA THR A 170 -20.53 -19.09 1.35
C THR A 170 -19.21 -18.62 0.70
N ARG A 171 -19.16 -18.54 -0.64
CA ARG A 171 -18.00 -18.00 -1.36
C ARG A 171 -17.79 -16.51 -1.10
N ALA A 172 -18.85 -15.72 -1.04
CA ALA A 172 -18.78 -14.29 -0.72
C ALA A 172 -18.24 -14.06 0.70
N ASP A 173 -18.76 -14.79 1.70
CA ASP A 173 -18.30 -14.70 3.09
C ASP A 173 -16.83 -15.16 3.25
N ALA A 174 -16.41 -16.16 2.47
CA ALA A 174 -15.02 -16.60 2.45
C ALA A 174 -14.09 -15.52 1.87
N ALA A 175 -14.50 -14.90 0.75
CA ALA A 175 -13.76 -13.82 0.13
C ALA A 175 -13.69 -12.57 1.04
N GLU A 176 -14.75 -12.25 1.76
CA GLU A 176 -14.77 -11.16 2.74
C GLU A 176 -13.75 -11.41 3.87
N ARG A 177 -13.76 -12.61 4.46
CA ARG A 177 -12.77 -12.99 5.49
C ARG A 177 -11.34 -12.97 4.96
N GLU A 178 -11.11 -13.33 3.71
CA GLU A 178 -9.79 -13.22 3.08
C GLU A 178 -9.34 -11.76 2.93
N ARG A 179 -10.27 -10.87 2.54
CA ARG A 179 -10.01 -9.42 2.49
C ARG A 179 -9.69 -8.86 3.87
N ASP A 180 -10.44 -9.24 4.89
CA ASP A 180 -10.18 -8.79 6.28
C ASP A 180 -8.80 -9.25 6.76
N ARG A 181 -8.43 -10.51 6.50
CA ARG A 181 -7.09 -11.01 6.81
C ARG A 181 -5.99 -10.28 6.03
N ALA A 182 -6.24 -9.93 4.78
CA ALA A 182 -5.29 -9.15 3.97
C ALA A 182 -5.12 -7.74 4.53
N ALA A 183 -6.21 -7.06 4.89
CA ALA A 183 -6.20 -5.75 5.50
C ALA A 183 -5.50 -5.76 6.87
N ALA A 184 -5.70 -6.79 7.68
CA ALA A 184 -5.00 -6.96 8.96
C ALA A 184 -3.48 -7.08 8.77
N ARG A 185 -3.03 -7.92 7.82
CA ARG A 185 -1.60 -8.04 7.48
C ARG A 185 -1.01 -6.75 6.94
N GLU A 186 -1.76 -6.01 6.12
CA GLU A 186 -1.34 -4.69 5.64
C GLU A 186 -1.16 -3.71 6.81
N GLY A 187 -2.10 -3.68 7.76
CA GLY A 187 -1.98 -2.89 8.98
C GLY A 187 -0.75 -3.23 9.83
N GLU A 188 -0.46 -4.53 10.01
CA GLU A 188 0.74 -5.00 10.72
C GLU A 188 2.04 -4.55 10.01
N LEU A 189 2.09 -4.66 8.68
CA LEU A 189 3.24 -4.23 7.89
C LEU A 189 3.45 -2.71 7.96
N LEU A 190 2.39 -1.92 7.88
CA LEU A 190 2.46 -0.46 8.04
C LEU A 190 2.98 -0.08 9.43
N ALA A 191 2.46 -0.71 10.50
CA ALA A 191 2.95 -0.48 11.85
C ALA A 191 4.44 -0.86 12.00
N SER A 192 4.87 -1.95 11.37
CA SER A 192 6.29 -2.35 11.37
C SER A 192 7.20 -1.35 10.65
N LEU A 193 6.73 -0.77 9.53
CA LEU A 193 7.46 0.27 8.79
C LEU A 193 7.53 1.57 9.57
N GLU A 194 6.46 1.97 10.25
CA GLU A 194 6.44 3.13 11.12
C GLU A 194 7.43 2.96 12.29
N ASN A 195 7.47 1.78 12.92
CA ASN A 195 8.44 1.49 13.96
C ASN A 195 9.89 1.53 13.42
N ALA A 196 10.17 0.90 12.28
CA ALA A 196 11.50 0.94 11.66
C ALA A 196 11.92 2.38 11.30
N ARG A 197 10.98 3.22 10.84
CA ARG A 197 11.23 4.64 10.58
C ARG A 197 11.54 5.41 11.87
N ALA A 198 10.81 5.16 12.95
CA ALA A 198 11.07 5.76 14.24
C ALA A 198 12.46 5.37 14.79
N GLU A 199 12.85 4.10 14.65
CA GLU A 199 14.18 3.60 15.01
C GLU A 199 15.28 4.28 14.20
N LEU A 200 15.12 4.44 12.88
CA LEU A 200 16.08 5.15 12.04
C LEU A 200 16.25 6.62 12.45
N VAL A 201 15.15 7.32 12.75
CA VAL A 201 15.21 8.70 13.25
C VAL A 201 15.92 8.77 14.60
N ALA A 202 15.68 7.82 15.50
CA ALA A 202 16.36 7.74 16.79
C ALA A 202 17.85 7.44 16.63
N LEU A 203 18.24 6.56 15.71
CA LEU A 203 19.64 6.27 15.40
C LEU A 203 20.34 7.48 14.78
N HIS A 204 19.69 8.17 13.85
CA HIS A 204 20.23 9.40 13.25
C HIS A 204 20.47 10.47 14.32
N ARG A 205 19.50 10.69 15.22
CA ARG A 205 19.65 11.60 16.36
C ARG A 205 20.86 11.24 17.23
N ARG A 206 21.02 9.95 17.59
CA ARG A 206 22.17 9.48 18.38
C ARG A 206 23.50 9.67 17.65
N LEU A 207 23.52 9.46 16.33
CA LEU A 207 24.70 9.70 15.51
C LEU A 207 25.09 11.18 15.52
N SER A 208 24.15 12.09 15.29
CA SER A 208 24.41 13.53 15.32
C SER A 208 24.84 14.03 16.71
N GLU A 209 24.27 13.46 17.77
CA GLU A 209 24.70 13.72 19.15
C GLU A 209 26.12 13.21 19.42
N ALA A 210 26.54 12.10 18.80
CA ALA A 210 27.89 11.55 18.92
C ALA A 210 28.93 12.26 18.03
N GLU A 211 28.52 12.82 16.89
CA GLU A 211 29.41 13.56 15.98
C GLU A 211 29.85 14.91 16.58
N SER A 212 28.95 15.60 17.29
CA SER A 212 29.23 16.90 17.91
C SER A 212 30.45 16.91 18.85
N PRO A 213 30.58 16.01 19.85
CA PRO A 213 31.75 15.97 20.71
C PRO A 213 33.01 15.48 19.99
N VAL A 214 32.88 14.69 18.91
CA VAL A 214 34.05 14.29 18.10
C VAL A 214 34.64 15.51 17.38
N GLU A 215 33.79 16.36 16.80
CA GLU A 215 34.24 17.62 16.19
C GLU A 215 34.81 18.59 17.23
N GLU A 216 34.20 18.71 18.41
CA GLU A 216 34.74 19.50 19.52
C GLU A 216 36.14 19.01 19.93
N ARG A 217 36.33 17.71 20.12
CA ARG A 217 37.64 17.13 20.42
C ARG A 217 38.66 17.34 19.31
N ARG A 218 38.25 17.32 18.05
CA ARG A 218 39.15 17.64 16.92
C ARG A 218 39.65 19.08 17.01
N VAL A 219 38.75 20.03 17.25
CA VAL A 219 39.09 21.45 17.43
C VAL A 219 40.02 21.64 18.63
N GLU A 220 39.75 21.00 19.77
CA GLU A 220 40.61 21.05 20.96
C GLU A 220 42.00 20.46 20.71
N VAL A 221 42.08 19.30 20.04
CA VAL A 221 43.37 18.67 19.69
C VAL A 221 44.18 19.56 18.76
N ASP A 222 43.55 20.20 17.78
CA ASP A 222 44.23 21.10 16.87
C ASP A 222 44.65 22.42 17.56
N ALA A 223 43.85 22.95 18.48
CA ALA A 223 44.24 24.07 19.33
C ALA A 223 45.42 23.71 20.24
N ALA A 224 45.42 22.52 20.85
CA ALA A 224 46.51 22.02 21.67
C ALA A 224 47.80 21.85 20.85
N LYS A 225 47.72 21.32 19.61
CA LYS A 225 48.87 21.23 18.70
C LYS A 225 49.48 22.60 18.40
N ARG A 226 48.66 23.60 18.05
CA ARG A 226 49.13 24.97 17.79
C ARG A 226 49.82 25.54 19.03
N SER A 227 49.20 25.43 20.21
CA SER A 227 49.82 25.90 21.45
C SER A 227 51.16 25.22 21.75
N ALA A 228 51.29 23.92 21.44
CA ALA A 228 52.54 23.19 21.60
C ALA A 228 53.60 23.62 20.56
N GLU A 229 53.20 23.94 19.32
CA GLU A 229 54.08 24.51 18.30
C GLU A 229 54.57 25.91 18.67
N ASP A 230 53.68 26.76 19.18
CA ASP A 230 54.01 28.11 19.67
C ASP A 230 54.99 28.04 20.85
N LEU A 231 54.74 27.15 21.82
CA LEU A 231 55.67 26.91 22.93
C LEU A 231 57.04 26.41 22.43
N ARG A 232 57.08 25.51 21.45
CA ARG A 232 58.34 25.06 20.85
C ARG A 232 59.06 26.19 20.11
N ALA A 233 58.33 27.09 19.45
CA ALA A 233 58.90 28.27 18.82
C ALA A 233 59.50 29.21 19.86
N ALA A 234 58.75 29.55 20.91
CA ALA A 234 59.22 30.40 22.00
C ALA A 234 60.45 29.80 22.72
N VAL A 235 60.52 28.49 22.91
CA VAL A 235 61.71 27.81 23.46
C VAL A 235 62.91 27.97 22.52
N ARG A 236 62.74 27.80 21.21
CA ARG A 236 63.84 28.01 20.24
C ARG A 236 64.31 29.46 20.23
N ASP A 237 63.40 30.42 20.30
CA ASP A 237 63.73 31.84 20.34
C ASP A 237 64.50 32.18 21.63
N ALA A 238 64.04 31.68 22.78
CA ALA A 238 64.73 31.85 24.06
C ALA A 238 66.12 31.18 24.08
N GLU A 239 66.27 30.00 23.45
CA GLU A 239 67.56 29.34 23.28
C GLU A 239 68.51 30.14 22.38
N ALA A 240 67.98 30.75 21.31
CA ALA A 240 68.75 31.63 20.41
C ALA A 240 69.19 32.92 21.13
N GLU A 241 68.29 33.57 21.87
CA GLU A 241 68.61 34.73 22.70
C GLU A 241 69.66 34.40 23.77
N ARG A 242 69.54 33.23 24.43
CA ARG A 242 70.56 32.76 25.37
C ARG A 242 71.89 32.52 24.69
N GLY A 243 71.88 31.94 23.49
CA GLY A 243 73.08 31.74 22.66
C GLY A 243 73.77 33.07 22.33
N GLN A 244 73.00 34.08 21.92
CA GLN A 244 73.49 35.42 21.65
C GLN A 244 74.09 36.07 22.90
N ALA A 245 73.39 36.02 24.04
CA ALA A 245 73.88 36.58 25.31
C ALA A 245 75.21 35.92 25.77
N VAL A 246 75.38 34.62 25.55
CA VAL A 246 76.63 33.91 25.83
C VAL A 246 77.75 34.40 24.89
N ALA A 247 77.48 34.53 23.60
CA ALA A 247 78.43 35.05 22.62
C ALA A 247 78.87 36.49 22.94
N ASP A 248 77.92 37.35 23.31
CA ASP A 248 78.19 38.75 23.71
C ASP A 248 79.06 38.80 24.96
N ARG A 249 78.75 37.99 25.99
CA ARG A 249 79.56 37.87 27.20
C ARG A 249 80.99 37.43 26.88
N ASP A 250 81.15 36.44 26.01
CA ASP A 250 82.46 35.92 25.63
C ASP A 250 83.25 36.95 24.80
N GLN A 251 82.57 37.74 23.96
CA GLN A 251 83.15 38.88 23.25
C GLN A 251 83.63 39.97 24.23
N ILE A 252 82.80 40.35 25.21
CA ILE A 252 83.17 41.32 26.25
C ILE A 252 84.38 40.81 27.04
N ARG A 253 84.38 39.53 27.41
CA ARG A 253 85.50 38.89 28.13
C ARG A 253 86.79 38.90 27.28
N ALA A 254 86.70 38.61 25.99
CA ALA A 254 87.83 38.67 25.08
C ALA A 254 88.41 40.10 24.98
N ARG A 255 87.54 41.11 24.80
CA ARG A 255 87.93 42.52 24.80
C ARG A 255 88.58 42.94 26.12
N ALA A 256 88.03 42.51 27.26
CA ALA A 256 88.62 42.78 28.57
C ALA A 256 90.05 42.22 28.68
N LEU A 257 90.27 40.98 28.24
CA LEU A 257 91.61 40.37 28.21
C LEU A 257 92.58 41.07 27.24
N GLU A 258 92.08 41.62 26.14
CA GLU A 258 92.88 42.46 25.22
C GLU A 258 93.26 43.79 25.87
N TYR A 259 92.31 44.47 26.53
CA TYR A 259 92.58 45.69 27.27
C TYR A 259 93.57 45.46 28.41
N GLU A 260 93.46 44.35 29.16
CA GLU A 260 94.44 43.98 30.18
C GLU A 260 95.84 43.79 29.58
N ARG A 261 95.94 43.10 28.43
CA ARG A 261 97.21 42.92 27.72
C ARG A 261 97.79 44.25 27.26
N HIS A 262 96.95 45.14 26.72
CA HIS A 262 97.36 46.48 26.30
C HIS A 262 97.84 47.32 27.49
N ASN A 263 97.10 47.31 28.60
CA ASN A 263 97.46 48.03 29.82
C ASN A 263 98.77 47.50 30.42
N ARG A 264 99.00 46.19 30.42
CA ARG A 264 100.30 45.61 30.79
C ARG A 264 101.44 46.10 29.89
N ARG A 265 101.23 46.18 28.57
CA ARG A 265 102.23 46.73 27.64
C ARG A 265 102.51 48.21 27.91
N LEU A 266 101.47 49.03 28.08
CA LEU A 266 101.62 50.44 28.43
C LEU A 266 102.31 50.65 29.78
N SER A 267 101.99 49.82 30.78
CA SER A 267 102.63 49.86 32.09
C SER A 267 104.12 49.55 31.98
N ARG A 268 104.51 48.51 31.22
CA ARG A 268 105.91 48.20 30.92
C ARG A 268 106.61 49.34 30.18
N ALA A 269 105.98 49.89 29.14
CA ALA A 269 106.52 51.03 28.40
C ALA A 269 106.70 52.27 29.31
N ALA A 270 105.77 52.52 30.23
CA ALA A 270 105.88 53.59 31.21
C ALA A 270 107.01 53.34 32.22
N GLU A 271 107.22 52.09 32.66
CA GLU A 271 108.36 51.70 33.49
C GLU A 271 109.69 51.86 32.74
N GLU A 272 109.78 51.44 31.49
CA GLU A 272 110.94 51.64 30.60
C GLU A 272 111.24 53.13 30.41
N LEU A 273 110.23 53.96 30.11
CA LEU A 273 110.39 55.40 30.01
C LEU A 273 110.83 56.03 31.34
N ARG A 274 110.29 55.59 32.48
CA ARG A 274 110.74 56.05 33.81
C ARG A 274 112.18 55.63 34.08
N ALA A 275 112.60 54.42 33.66
CA ALA A 275 113.98 53.97 33.79
C ALA A 275 114.93 54.75 32.88
N ALA A 276 114.53 55.02 31.63
CA ALA A 276 115.27 55.86 30.70
C ALA A 276 115.41 57.29 31.21
N LEU A 277 114.34 57.90 31.74
CA LEU A 277 114.39 59.21 32.39
C LEU A 277 115.32 59.21 33.62
N LYS A 278 115.30 58.14 34.44
CA LYS A 278 116.26 57.97 35.55
C LYS A 278 117.71 57.86 35.05
N ALA A 279 117.95 57.15 33.95
CA ALA A 279 119.27 57.06 33.33
C ALA A 279 119.73 58.42 32.81
N VAL A 280 118.91 59.14 32.04
CA VAL A 280 119.23 60.48 31.53
C VAL A 280 119.42 61.49 32.67
N THR A 281 118.64 61.40 33.75
CA THR A 281 118.86 62.26 34.93
C THR A 281 120.15 61.90 35.65
N ALA A 282 120.50 60.62 35.77
CA ALA A 282 121.81 60.20 36.29
C ALA A 282 122.97 60.65 35.39
N GLU A 283 122.83 60.55 34.06
CA GLU A 283 123.80 61.08 33.09
C GLU A 283 123.92 62.59 33.20
N ARG A 284 122.80 63.32 33.30
CA ARG A 284 122.78 64.78 33.53
C ARG A 284 123.47 65.13 34.85
N ASP A 285 123.19 64.40 35.91
CA ASP A 285 123.77 64.66 37.23
C ASP A 285 125.25 64.27 37.28
N ALA A 286 125.68 63.23 36.55
CA ALA A 286 127.08 62.90 36.32
C ALA A 286 127.79 63.98 35.49
N ALA A 287 127.15 64.47 34.41
CA ALA A 287 127.64 65.57 33.59
C ALA A 287 127.68 66.89 34.37
N ARG A 288 126.72 67.15 35.28
CA ARG A 288 126.78 68.27 36.24
C ARG A 288 127.90 68.09 37.23
N ALA A 289 128.09 66.91 37.82
CA ALA A 289 129.21 66.64 38.71
C ALA A 289 130.55 66.80 37.97
N GLU A 290 130.61 66.44 36.69
CA GLU A 290 131.78 66.66 35.84
C GLU A 290 131.97 68.12 35.48
N ALA A 291 130.91 68.87 35.17
CA ALA A 291 130.93 70.30 34.98
C ALA A 291 131.31 71.04 36.28
N ASP A 292 130.88 70.56 37.45
CA ASP A 292 131.27 71.10 38.76
C ASP A 292 132.70 70.71 39.12
N ARG A 293 133.19 69.55 38.66
CA ARG A 293 134.62 69.21 38.74
C ARG A 293 135.44 70.11 37.82
N ALA A 294 134.95 70.38 36.60
CA ALA A 294 135.57 71.31 35.66
C ALA A 294 135.53 72.75 36.19
N ARG A 295 134.41 73.20 36.76
CA ARG A 295 134.28 74.47 37.48
C ARG A 295 135.20 74.51 38.67
N ARG A 296 135.28 73.48 39.51
CA ARG A 296 136.26 73.43 40.61
C ARG A 296 137.71 73.45 40.12
N ARG A 297 138.02 72.92 38.93
CA ARG A 297 139.34 73.09 38.29
C ARG A 297 139.54 74.51 37.78
N VAL A 298 138.51 75.15 37.22
CA VAL A 298 138.54 76.56 36.81
C VAL A 298 138.65 77.48 38.03
N ASP A 299 137.88 77.24 39.09
CA ASP A 299 137.92 77.91 40.39
C ASP A 299 139.24 77.67 41.11
N ALA A 300 139.85 76.48 41.04
CA ALA A 300 141.21 76.26 41.51
C ALA A 300 142.26 77.05 40.71
N VAL A 301 141.95 77.41 39.46
CA VAL A 301 142.79 78.28 38.60
C VAL A 301 142.46 79.76 38.81
N THR A 302 141.23 80.12 39.19
CA THR A 302 140.81 81.51 39.43
C THR A 302 140.91 81.94 40.90
N VAL A 303 141.02 81.04 41.89
CA VAL A 303 141.21 81.37 43.32
C VAL A 303 142.66 81.76 43.67
N VAL A 304 143.60 81.69 42.73
CA VAL A 304 144.91 82.38 42.82
C VAL A 304 144.80 83.86 42.41
N SER A 305 143.66 84.30 41.85
CA SER A 305 143.44 85.67 41.36
C SER A 305 142.12 86.24 41.86
N ASP A 306 142.22 87.08 42.90
CA ASP A 306 141.18 87.94 43.48
C ASP A 306 140.09 87.23 44.33
N GLY A 307 139.85 87.56 45.60
CA GLY A 307 140.05 88.85 46.26
C GLY A 307 138.73 89.64 46.29
N ARG A 308 138.03 89.55 47.43
CA ARG A 308 137.36 90.68 48.13
C ARG A 308 135.92 91.08 47.71
N ARG A 309 135.07 91.26 48.76
CA ARG A 309 133.81 92.04 48.89
C ARG A 309 132.51 91.42 48.34
N ASP A 310 131.32 91.75 48.82
CA ASP A 310 130.75 92.27 50.09
C ASP A 310 129.23 92.25 49.86
N GLY A 311 128.43 91.99 50.90
CA GLY A 311 127.06 92.50 51.12
C GLY A 311 125.90 92.22 50.13
N GLY A 312 124.69 92.05 50.69
CA GLY A 312 123.46 92.51 50.01
C GLY A 312 122.19 91.64 50.06
N MET A 313 121.41 91.79 51.14
CA MET A 313 119.94 91.93 51.26
C MET A 313 118.97 91.63 50.07
N ARG A 314 117.87 90.89 50.40
CA ARG A 314 116.46 90.77 49.85
C ARG A 314 115.94 91.88 48.89
N PRO A 315 114.90 91.70 48.01
CA PRO A 315 113.52 91.23 48.35
C PRO A 315 112.58 90.62 47.25
N THR A 316 111.39 90.15 47.69
CA THR A 316 109.99 90.09 47.13
C THR A 316 109.68 90.14 45.61
N VAL A 317 108.65 89.36 45.16
CA VAL A 317 107.33 89.81 44.61
C VAL A 317 106.50 88.64 44.03
N ASP A 318 105.18 88.79 44.22
CA ASP A 318 103.96 88.07 43.80
C ASP A 318 103.83 87.49 42.38
N ARG A 319 102.97 86.46 42.23
CA ARG A 319 101.75 86.55 41.39
C ARG A 319 100.78 85.37 41.60
N GLU A 320 99.55 85.69 41.99
CA GLU A 320 98.34 84.86 41.94
C GLU A 320 97.51 85.21 40.65
N PRO A 321 96.26 84.73 40.46
CA PRO A 321 95.73 83.73 39.51
C PRO A 321 95.05 84.41 38.26
N PRO A 322 94.04 83.89 37.48
CA PRO A 322 92.69 83.47 37.94
C PRO A 322 91.86 82.48 37.04
N THR A 323 90.70 82.04 37.58
CA THR A 323 89.36 81.78 36.95
C THR A 323 89.17 81.03 35.62
N GLY A 324 88.15 80.16 35.61
CA GLY A 324 87.46 79.70 34.39
C GLY A 324 86.24 78.80 34.65
N LEU A 325 85.12 79.41 35.06
CA LEU A 325 83.74 78.90 35.01
C LEU A 325 83.27 78.63 33.57
N HIS A 326 82.50 77.57 33.35
CA HIS A 326 81.39 77.55 32.38
C HIS A 326 80.25 76.65 32.87
N ASP A 327 79.06 77.25 32.88
CA ASP A 327 77.74 76.74 33.24
C ASP A 327 76.99 76.10 32.04
N LEU A 328 76.20 75.05 32.35
CA LEU A 328 74.83 74.70 31.83
C LEU A 328 74.65 74.31 30.33
N PRO A 329 73.54 73.64 29.90
CA PRO A 329 72.23 73.51 30.57
C PRO A 329 71.51 72.14 30.59
N THR A 330 70.44 72.14 31.39
CA THR A 330 69.25 71.29 31.41
C THR A 330 68.47 71.27 30.08
N ASN A 331 67.96 70.10 29.66
CA ASN A 331 66.67 69.99 28.95
C ASN A 331 66.08 68.58 29.12
N GLY A 332 64.88 68.54 29.68
CA GLY A 332 64.02 67.36 29.82
C GLY A 332 63.23 67.02 28.55
N PRO A 333 62.23 66.12 28.65
CA PRO A 333 61.92 65.07 27.67
C PRO A 333 60.79 65.43 26.68
N PRO A 334 60.34 64.47 25.85
CA PRO A 334 58.92 64.16 25.94
C PRO A 334 58.59 62.67 25.94
N LEU A 335 57.55 62.37 26.73
CA LEU A 335 56.64 61.25 26.56
C LEU A 335 55.98 61.35 25.18
N ASN A 336 56.16 60.32 24.35
CA ASN A 336 55.32 59.97 23.20
C ASN A 336 55.53 58.44 23.04
N GLY A 337 54.53 57.57 23.17
CA GLY A 337 53.19 57.68 22.63
C GLY A 337 53.08 56.85 21.36
N HIS A 338 53.31 55.54 21.42
CA HIS A 338 52.96 54.63 20.33
C HIS A 338 52.10 53.47 20.82
N ARG A 339 50.80 53.69 20.65
CA ARG A 339 49.79 52.80 20.06
C ARG A 339 49.97 51.30 20.33
N LEU A 340 49.11 50.82 21.22
CA LEU A 340 48.45 49.52 21.11
C LEU A 340 47.89 49.36 19.68
N PRO A 341 48.12 48.22 18.99
CA PRO A 341 47.22 47.80 17.94
C PRO A 341 45.99 47.16 18.60
N HIS A 342 44.83 47.72 18.30
CA HIS A 342 43.60 46.95 18.22
C HIS A 342 43.84 45.78 17.26
N ALA A 343 43.59 44.56 17.72
CA ALA A 343 43.29 43.43 16.86
C ALA A 343 42.08 42.71 17.49
N GLY A 344 41.09 42.46 16.64
CA GLY A 344 39.82 41.82 16.99
C GLY A 344 39.91 40.31 17.13
#